data_AF-A0A963EQ06-F1
#
_entry.id   AF-A0A963EQ06-F1
#
_cell.length_a   1.000
_cell.length_b   1.000
_cell.length_c   1.000
_cell.angle_alpha   90.00
_cell.angle_beta   90.00
_cell.angle_gamma   90.00
#
_symmetry.space_group_name_H-M   'P 1'
#
loop_
_entity.id
_entity.type
_entity.pdbx_description
1 polymer ?
#
loop_
_entity_poly.entity_id
_entity_poly.type
_entity_poly.pdbx_seq_one_letter_code
_entity_poly.pdbx_strand_id
1 'polypeptide(L)'
;DMKRHAYVLREGETHLPASFQKAFDNGRAVRDLLKRNIKAGRTAGETLELLNRRMNDAGFSVMSKANTPSDDPADIDVIIGCHSVGNLGHGIGPSIAWFNPERLKYEIRETNLFSIELFAYTAIPEWGGRKLRIPLEDDAIVTARGVEWLYPVNQKVLLIR
;
A
#
# COMPACT_ATOMS: atom_id res chain seq x y z
N ASP A 1 -12.51 4.70 -0.32
CA ASP A 1 -11.42 5.19 0.52
C ASP A 1 -10.26 5.61 -0.36
N MET A 2 -9.55 6.70 -0.07
CA MET A 2 -8.46 7.16 -0.94
C MET A 2 -7.41 8.02 -0.23
N LYS A 3 -6.15 7.89 -0.68
CA LYS A 3 -5.04 8.75 -0.26
C LYS A 3 -4.37 9.40 -1.46
N ARG A 4 -4.01 10.67 -1.35
CA ARG A 4 -3.29 11.44 -2.38
C ARG A 4 -2.05 12.07 -1.78
N HIS A 5 -1.00 12.13 -2.60
CA HIS A 5 0.31 12.67 -2.20
C HIS A 5 0.56 13.99 -2.90
N ALA A 6 0.89 15.00 -2.11
CA ALA A 6 1.33 16.28 -2.60
C ALA A 6 2.57 16.73 -1.82
N TYR A 7 3.47 17.42 -2.50
CA TYR A 7 4.66 18.05 -1.94
C TYR A 7 4.54 19.56 -2.11
N VAL A 8 4.69 20.29 -1.01
CA VAL A 8 4.71 21.75 -1.02
C VAL A 8 6.15 22.18 -1.31
N LEU A 9 6.34 22.82 -2.46
CA LEU A 9 7.63 23.32 -2.90
C LEU A 9 8.09 24.46 -1.99
N ARG A 10 9.39 24.49 -1.72
CA ARG A 10 10.01 25.67 -1.11
C ARG A 10 10.12 26.80 -2.13
N GLU A 11 10.37 28.02 -1.64
CA GLU A 11 10.66 29.16 -2.50
C GLU A 11 11.82 28.83 -3.46
N GLY A 12 11.59 29.03 -4.77
CA GLY A 12 12.55 28.70 -5.83
C GLY A 12 12.67 27.20 -6.20
N GLU A 13 12.03 26.30 -5.46
CA GLU A 13 12.01 24.87 -5.78
C GLU A 13 11.00 24.57 -6.90
N THR A 14 11.39 23.73 -7.86
CA THR A 14 10.59 23.49 -9.07
C THR A 14 10.24 22.02 -9.29
N HIS A 15 10.84 21.11 -8.53
CA HIS A 15 10.73 19.67 -8.71
C HIS A 15 10.68 18.96 -7.35
N LEU A 16 10.10 17.76 -7.32
CA LEU A 16 10.16 16.89 -6.16
C LEU A 16 11.62 16.43 -5.91
N PRO A 17 12.13 16.44 -4.67
CA PRO A 17 13.44 15.86 -4.38
C PRO A 17 13.52 14.38 -4.78
N ALA A 18 14.66 13.96 -5.32
CA ALA A 18 14.84 12.61 -5.87
C ALA A 18 14.61 11.49 -4.82
N SER A 19 14.98 11.72 -3.56
CA SER A 19 14.75 10.77 -2.47
C SER A 19 13.26 10.58 -2.15
N PHE A 20 12.46 11.64 -2.27
CA PHE A 20 11.01 11.60 -2.08
C PHE A 20 10.32 10.90 -3.26
N GLN A 21 10.80 11.14 -4.48
CA GLN A 21 10.35 10.39 -5.67
C GLN A 21 10.63 8.89 -5.50
N LYS A 22 11.84 8.52 -5.07
CA LYS A 22 12.21 7.13 -4.80
C LYS A 22 11.32 6.49 -3.74
N ALA A 23 11.02 7.19 -2.65
CA ALA A 23 10.11 6.71 -1.62
C ALA A 23 8.70 6.45 -2.20
N PHE A 24 8.19 7.36 -3.02
CA PHE A 24 6.89 7.18 -3.68
C PHE A 24 6.89 5.99 -4.65
N ASP A 25 7.97 5.82 -5.41
CA ASP A 25 8.14 4.71 -6.34
C ASP A 25 8.19 3.35 -5.63
N ASN A 26 8.83 3.28 -4.46
CA ASN A 26 8.80 2.09 -3.62
C ASN A 26 7.36 1.76 -3.18
N GLY A 27 6.58 2.75 -2.73
CA GLY A 27 5.17 2.57 -2.42
C GLY A 27 4.35 2.05 -3.61
N ARG A 28 4.59 2.59 -4.81
CA ARG A 28 3.94 2.12 -6.05
C ARG A 28 4.31 0.68 -6.38
N ALA A 29 5.58 0.30 -6.22
CA ALA A 29 6.03 -1.06 -6.46
C ALA A 29 5.31 -2.08 -5.56
N VAL A 30 5.09 -1.73 -4.28
CA VAL A 30 4.28 -2.55 -3.37
C VAL A 30 2.83 -2.63 -3.86
N ARG A 31 2.19 -1.51 -4.19
CA ARG A 31 0.80 -1.50 -4.71
C ARG A 31 0.65 -2.40 -5.94
N ASP A 32 1.59 -2.32 -6.88
CA ASP A 32 1.56 -3.11 -8.12
C ASP A 32 1.79 -4.60 -7.84
N LEU A 33 2.58 -4.94 -6.81
CA LEU A 33 2.69 -6.30 -6.29
C LEU A 33 1.35 -6.77 -5.70
N LEU A 34 0.67 -5.95 -4.89
CA LEU A 34 -0.66 -6.30 -4.33
C LEU A 34 -1.67 -6.55 -5.44
N LYS A 35 -1.80 -5.62 -6.40
CA LYS A 35 -2.74 -5.70 -7.52
C LYS A 35 -2.55 -6.98 -8.35
N ARG A 36 -1.30 -7.39 -8.59
CA ARG A 36 -0.98 -8.61 -9.38
C ARG A 36 -1.35 -9.91 -8.64
N ASN A 37 -1.36 -9.88 -7.31
CA ASN A 37 -1.46 -11.08 -6.49
C ASN A 37 -2.77 -11.21 -5.70
N ILE A 38 -3.60 -10.16 -5.59
CA ILE A 38 -4.95 -10.27 -5.03
C ILE A 38 -5.89 -10.81 -6.11
N LYS A 39 -6.59 -11.91 -5.81
CA LYS A 39 -7.51 -12.62 -6.72
C LYS A 39 -8.61 -13.30 -5.91
N ALA A 40 -9.75 -13.55 -6.55
CA ALA A 40 -10.81 -14.36 -5.98
C ALA A 40 -10.38 -15.83 -5.74
N GLY A 41 -11.10 -16.52 -4.86
CA GLY A 41 -10.96 -17.95 -4.58
C GLY A 41 -9.98 -18.32 -3.45
N ARG A 42 -9.32 -17.35 -2.81
CA ARG A 42 -8.55 -17.54 -1.57
C ARG A 42 -9.18 -16.78 -0.43
N THR A 43 -8.94 -17.24 0.78
CA THR A 43 -9.22 -16.43 1.97
C THR A 43 -8.33 -15.18 2.01
N ALA A 44 -8.78 -14.16 2.74
CA ALA A 44 -7.96 -12.97 2.95
C ALA A 44 -6.67 -13.27 3.74
N GLY A 45 -6.69 -14.27 4.64
CA GLY A 45 -5.53 -14.78 5.37
C GLY A 45 -4.49 -15.41 4.46
N GLU A 46 -4.87 -16.37 3.62
CA GLU A 46 -3.96 -16.98 2.62
C GLU A 46 -3.40 -15.92 1.66
N THR A 47 -4.21 -14.92 1.33
CA THR A 47 -3.77 -13.80 0.49
C THR A 47 -2.76 -12.92 1.22
N LEU A 48 -2.98 -12.59 2.49
CA LEU A 48 -2.03 -11.83 3.33
C LEU A 48 -0.68 -12.55 3.43
N GLU A 49 -0.69 -13.86 3.72
CA GLU A 49 0.54 -14.66 3.80
C GLU A 49 1.30 -14.69 2.47
N LEU A 50 0.59 -14.88 1.35
CA LEU A 50 1.19 -14.82 0.02
C LEU A 50 1.83 -13.45 -0.22
N LEU A 51 1.11 -12.36 0.06
CA LEU A 51 1.58 -11.01 -0.20
C LEU A 51 2.81 -10.68 0.65
N ASN A 52 2.81 -11.04 1.93
CA ASN A 52 3.97 -10.88 2.82
C ASN A 52 5.20 -11.61 2.27
N ARG A 53 5.03 -12.86 1.83
CA ARG A 53 6.13 -13.62 1.21
C ARG A 53 6.64 -12.94 -0.07
N ARG A 54 5.74 -12.54 -0.97
CA ARG A 54 6.09 -11.88 -2.23
C ARG A 54 6.79 -10.53 -2.02
N MET A 55 6.39 -9.76 -1.00
CA MET A 55 7.05 -8.50 -0.65
C MET A 55 8.48 -8.75 -0.13
N ASN A 56 8.66 -9.74 0.75
CA ASN A 56 10.00 -10.14 1.20
C ASN A 56 10.89 -10.64 0.03
N ASP A 57 10.36 -11.48 -0.86
CA ASP A 57 11.06 -11.95 -2.06
C ASP A 57 11.48 -10.80 -3.00
N ALA A 58 10.73 -9.69 -2.99
CA ALA A 58 11.00 -8.49 -3.77
C ALA A 58 11.95 -7.50 -3.07
N GLY A 59 12.48 -7.84 -1.89
CA GLY A 59 13.43 -7.02 -1.13
C GLY A 59 12.80 -5.98 -0.21
N PHE A 60 11.50 -6.07 0.07
CA PHE A 60 10.86 -5.25 1.09
C PHE A 60 10.91 -5.94 2.46
N SER A 61 10.97 -5.15 3.54
CA SER A 61 10.91 -5.65 4.92
C SER A 61 9.48 -5.57 5.43
N VAL A 62 8.78 -6.70 5.55
CA VAL A 62 7.39 -6.70 6.06
C VAL A 62 7.38 -6.49 7.58
N MET A 63 6.76 -5.40 8.02
CA MET A 63 6.63 -5.08 9.44
C MET A 63 5.56 -5.92 10.14
N SER A 64 5.81 -6.27 11.40
CA SER A 64 4.85 -6.95 12.28
C SER A 64 3.85 -6.01 12.95
N LYS A 65 4.16 -4.71 13.01
CA LYS A 65 3.32 -3.66 13.59
C LYS A 65 3.35 -2.40 12.72
N ALA A 66 2.23 -1.71 12.61
CA ALA A 66 2.15 -0.46 11.87
C ALA A 66 2.94 0.65 12.59
N ASN A 67 3.56 1.54 11.80
CA ASN A 67 4.31 2.70 12.29
C ASN A 67 5.54 2.36 13.16
N THR A 68 6.13 1.19 12.99
CA THR A 68 7.40 0.80 13.61
C THR A 68 8.41 0.33 12.57
N PRO A 69 8.83 1.20 11.63
CA PRO A 69 9.87 0.85 10.66
C PRO A 69 11.21 0.58 11.36
N SER A 70 12.09 -0.17 10.70
CA SER A 70 13.44 -0.39 11.19
C SER A 70 14.27 0.91 11.10
N ASP A 71 15.35 0.98 11.88
CA ASP A 71 16.32 2.08 11.82
C ASP A 71 17.36 1.87 10.69
N ASP A 72 17.40 0.69 10.05
CA ASP A 72 18.34 0.41 8.97
C ASP A 72 17.92 1.17 7.69
N PRO A 73 18.76 2.10 7.18
CA PRO A 73 18.42 2.86 5.98
C PRO A 73 18.39 2.04 4.69
N ALA A 74 18.93 0.81 4.68
CA ALA A 74 18.85 -0.11 3.55
C ALA A 74 17.46 -0.75 3.42
N ASP A 75 16.73 -0.90 4.53
CA ASP A 75 15.41 -1.52 4.55
C ASP A 75 14.34 -0.58 4.00
N ILE A 76 13.51 -1.13 3.12
CA ILE A 76 12.24 -0.53 2.71
C ILE A 76 11.14 -1.26 3.48
N ASP A 77 10.73 -0.70 4.62
CA ASP A 77 9.73 -1.33 5.46
C ASP A 77 8.33 -1.13 4.90
N VAL A 78 7.52 -2.18 4.92
CA VAL A 78 6.18 -2.18 4.35
C VAL A 78 5.19 -2.84 5.27
N ILE A 79 3.94 -2.37 5.23
CA ILE A 79 2.81 -3.04 5.86
C ILE A 79 1.56 -2.80 5.03
N ILE A 80 0.70 -3.82 4.96
CA ILE A 80 -0.56 -3.75 4.21
C ILE A 80 -1.74 -3.87 5.16
N GLY A 81 -2.85 -3.27 4.75
CA GLY A 81 -4.07 -3.21 5.54
C GLY A 81 -5.32 -3.16 4.68
N CYS A 82 -5.36 -3.92 3.57
CA CYS A 82 -6.48 -3.82 2.65
C CYS A 82 -7.79 -4.30 3.32
N HIS A 83 -8.87 -3.57 3.14
CA HIS A 83 -10.16 -3.88 3.77
C HIS A 83 -11.31 -3.72 2.79
N SER A 84 -12.39 -4.47 3.01
CA SER A 84 -13.57 -4.30 2.16
C SER A 84 -14.13 -2.89 2.30
N VAL A 85 -14.60 -2.32 1.20
CA VAL A 85 -15.31 -1.03 1.13
C VAL A 85 -16.69 -1.22 0.50
N GLY A 86 -17.51 -0.17 0.51
CA GLY A 86 -18.86 -0.17 -0.08
C GLY A 86 -19.66 1.01 0.48
N ASN A 87 -20.82 0.75 1.08
CA ASN A 87 -21.60 1.78 1.76
C ASN A 87 -20.90 2.35 3.01
N LEU A 88 -19.88 1.66 3.54
CA LEU A 88 -19.05 2.09 4.66
C LEU A 88 -17.59 2.12 4.22
N GLY A 89 -16.80 3.03 4.81
CA GLY A 89 -15.34 3.07 4.61
C GLY A 89 -14.65 1.78 5.07
N HIS A 90 -15.15 1.15 6.13
CA HIS A 90 -14.75 -0.20 6.54
C HIS A 90 -15.96 -1.13 6.53
N GLY A 91 -16.16 -1.84 5.42
CA GLY A 91 -17.24 -2.83 5.27
C GLY A 91 -17.01 -4.11 6.08
N ILE A 92 -17.97 -5.04 6.05
CA ILE A 92 -17.92 -6.32 6.81
C ILE A 92 -17.33 -7.50 6.01
N GLY A 93 -16.87 -7.29 4.78
CA GLY A 93 -16.38 -8.35 3.88
C GLY A 93 -14.99 -8.87 4.25
N PRO A 94 -14.28 -9.57 3.37
CA PRO A 94 -12.89 -9.97 3.63
C PRO A 94 -11.98 -8.77 3.95
N SER A 95 -10.95 -8.98 4.77
CA SER A 95 -9.93 -7.98 5.09
C SER A 95 -8.56 -8.62 5.09
N ILE A 96 -7.67 -8.12 4.22
CA ILE A 96 -6.27 -8.55 4.08
C ILE A 96 -5.44 -7.71 5.05
N ALA A 97 -5.74 -7.86 6.34
CA ALA A 97 -5.14 -7.09 7.42
C ALA A 97 -5.02 -7.94 8.68
N TRP A 98 -3.80 -8.07 9.21
CA TRP A 98 -3.49 -8.95 10.35
C TRP A 98 -4.30 -8.63 11.62
N PHE A 99 -4.69 -7.36 11.78
CA PHE A 99 -5.45 -6.88 12.94
C PHE A 99 -6.97 -7.16 12.85
N ASN A 100 -7.44 -7.78 11.75
CA ASN A 100 -8.83 -8.20 11.56
C ASN A 100 -8.95 -9.74 11.49
N PRO A 101 -8.61 -10.48 12.55
CA PRO A 101 -8.40 -11.93 12.51
C PRO A 101 -9.63 -12.74 12.06
N GLU A 102 -10.84 -12.30 12.38
CA GLU A 102 -12.06 -12.98 11.91
C GLU A 102 -12.23 -12.84 10.40
N ARG A 103 -11.99 -11.64 9.87
CA ARG A 103 -12.19 -11.32 8.46
C ARG A 103 -11.07 -11.85 7.56
N LEU A 104 -9.96 -12.31 8.13
CA LEU A 104 -8.95 -13.09 7.41
C LEU A 104 -9.50 -14.44 6.95
N LYS A 105 -10.47 -15.02 7.66
CA LYS A 105 -11.07 -16.31 7.31
C LYS A 105 -12.01 -16.23 6.11
N TYR A 106 -12.43 -15.02 5.73
CA TYR A 106 -13.41 -14.82 4.69
C TYR A 106 -12.76 -14.98 3.31
N GLU A 107 -13.46 -15.71 2.44
CA GLU A 107 -13.09 -15.88 1.04
C GLU A 107 -13.19 -14.54 0.29
N ILE A 108 -12.15 -14.22 -0.48
CA ILE A 108 -12.19 -13.16 -1.48
C ILE A 108 -12.97 -13.68 -2.67
N ARG A 109 -14.07 -13.01 -3.02
CA ARG A 109 -14.92 -13.34 -4.16
C ARG A 109 -14.85 -12.25 -5.21
N GLU A 110 -15.21 -12.63 -6.43
CA GLU A 110 -15.53 -11.64 -7.46
C GLU A 110 -16.60 -10.68 -6.93
N THR A 111 -16.57 -9.44 -7.41
CA THR A 111 -17.40 -8.31 -6.96
C THR A 111 -17.08 -7.77 -5.58
N ASN A 112 -16.16 -8.38 -4.80
CA ASN A 112 -15.69 -7.73 -3.59
C ASN A 112 -14.94 -6.44 -3.93
N LEU A 113 -15.36 -5.37 -3.26
CA LEU A 113 -14.68 -4.08 -3.30
C LEU A 113 -13.69 -4.01 -2.16
N PHE A 114 -12.47 -3.57 -2.45
CA PHE A 114 -11.42 -3.33 -1.47
C PHE A 114 -10.90 -1.91 -1.57
N SER A 115 -10.58 -1.32 -0.42
CA SER A 115 -9.52 -0.34 -0.35
C SER A 115 -8.18 -1.08 -0.39
N ILE A 116 -7.36 -0.83 -1.42
CA ILE A 116 -6.00 -1.38 -1.53
C ILE A 116 -5.04 -0.46 -0.77
N GLU A 117 -4.92 -0.72 0.53
CA GLU A 117 -4.13 0.10 1.45
C GLU A 117 -2.76 -0.51 1.82
N LEU A 118 -1.72 0.32 1.77
CA LEU A 118 -0.38 0.00 2.27
C LEU A 118 0.36 1.25 2.79
N PHE A 119 1.34 1.03 3.66
CA PHE A 119 2.40 2.00 3.97
C PHE A 119 3.74 1.44 3.50
N ALA A 120 4.56 2.28 2.87
CA ALA A 120 5.97 2.01 2.58
C ALA A 120 6.84 3.08 3.25
N TYR A 121 7.92 2.68 3.90
CA TYR A 121 8.87 3.56 4.57
C TYR A 121 10.20 3.47 3.85
N THR A 122 10.75 4.61 3.46
CA THR A 122 12.04 4.67 2.75
C THR A 122 12.91 5.74 3.39
N ALA A 123 14.17 5.41 3.66
CA ALA A 123 15.13 6.34 4.22
C ALA A 123 15.35 7.55 3.31
N ILE A 124 15.34 8.74 3.91
CA ILE A 124 15.60 10.00 3.23
C ILE A 124 16.99 10.50 3.67
N PRO A 125 17.99 10.50 2.77
CA PRO A 125 19.34 10.97 3.09
C PRO A 125 19.37 12.40 3.67
N GLU A 126 18.53 13.29 3.15
CA GLU A 126 18.39 14.68 3.60
C GLU A 126 17.88 14.79 5.06
N TRP A 127 17.32 13.71 5.60
CA TRP A 127 16.84 13.63 6.98
C TRP A 127 17.79 12.85 7.90
N GLY A 128 19.02 12.58 7.46
CA GLY A 128 19.99 11.79 8.22
C GLY A 128 19.59 10.32 8.32
N GLY A 129 18.94 9.78 7.29
CA GLY A 129 18.52 8.37 7.23
C GLY A 129 17.14 8.09 7.83
N ARG A 130 16.47 9.07 8.45
CA ARG A 130 15.07 8.91 8.90
C ARG A 130 14.16 8.57 7.72
N LYS A 131 13.17 7.72 7.96
CA LYS A 131 12.29 7.20 6.90
C LYS A 131 11.07 8.08 6.66
N LEU A 132 10.80 8.37 5.39
CA LEU A 132 9.54 8.95 4.92
C LEU A 132 8.51 7.83 4.74
N ARG A 133 7.32 8.02 5.30
CA ARG A 133 6.16 7.14 5.09
C ARG A 133 5.37 7.58 3.87
N ILE A 134 5.20 6.68 2.92
CA ILE A 134 4.28 6.82 1.77
C ILE A 134 3.08 5.90 1.99
N PRO A 135 1.96 6.44 2.48
CA PRO A 135 0.70 5.71 2.50
C PRO A 135 -0.03 5.76 1.15
N LEU A 136 -0.25 4.63 0.49
CA LEU A 136 -1.07 4.56 -0.72
C LEU A 136 -2.38 3.84 -0.43
N GLU A 137 -3.45 4.34 -1.03
CA GLU A 137 -4.79 3.81 -0.88
C GLU A 137 -5.67 4.23 -2.05
N ASP A 138 -6.27 3.24 -2.70
CA ASP A 138 -7.24 3.43 -3.78
C ASP A 138 -8.22 2.24 -3.79
N ASP A 139 -9.48 2.51 -4.14
CA ASP A 139 -10.52 1.50 -4.21
C ASP A 139 -10.45 0.70 -5.52
N ALA A 140 -10.69 -0.60 -5.40
CA ALA A 140 -10.74 -1.52 -6.52
C ALA A 140 -11.82 -2.58 -6.34
N ILE A 141 -12.24 -3.18 -7.47
CA ILE A 141 -13.08 -4.36 -7.50
C ILE A 141 -12.23 -5.59 -7.86
N VAL A 142 -12.51 -6.72 -7.21
CA VAL A 142 -11.97 -8.02 -7.63
C VAL A 142 -12.88 -8.61 -8.70
N THR A 143 -12.32 -8.93 -9.86
CA THR A 143 -13.00 -9.62 -10.96
C THR A 143 -12.28 -10.92 -11.31
N ALA A 144 -12.83 -11.69 -12.25
CA ALA A 144 -12.15 -12.86 -12.82
C ALA A 144 -10.74 -12.54 -13.37
N ARG A 145 -10.45 -11.27 -13.74
CA ARG A 145 -9.14 -10.82 -14.24
C ARG A 145 -8.18 -10.40 -13.11
N GLY A 146 -8.64 -10.36 -11.86
CA GLY A 146 -7.91 -9.84 -10.70
C GLY A 146 -8.43 -8.48 -10.25
N VAL A 147 -7.55 -7.65 -9.68
CA VAL A 147 -7.89 -6.32 -9.17
C VAL A 147 -8.00 -5.30 -10.31
N GLU A 148 -9.15 -4.63 -10.39
CA GLU A 148 -9.43 -3.54 -11.33
C GLU A 148 -9.81 -2.27 -10.57
N TRP A 149 -9.12 -1.17 -10.85
CA TRP A 149 -9.32 0.10 -10.16
C TRP A 149 -10.66 0.72 -10.52
N LEU A 150 -11.37 1.27 -9.53
CA LEU A 150 -12.64 1.97 -9.77
C LEU A 150 -12.44 3.34 -10.43
N TYR A 151 -11.25 3.89 -10.31
CA TYR A 151 -10.84 5.19 -10.83
C TYR A 151 -9.32 5.24 -11.04
N PRO A 152 -8.79 6.25 -11.75
CA PRO A 152 -7.35 6.43 -11.89
C PRO A 152 -6.66 6.57 -10.52
N VAL A 153 -5.73 5.66 -10.24
CA VAL A 153 -4.94 5.67 -9.00
C VAL A 153 -3.86 6.74 -9.03
N ASN A 154 -3.32 7.06 -7.86
CA ASN A 154 -2.22 8.03 -7.78
C ASN A 154 -0.96 7.53 -8.53
N GLN A 155 -0.54 8.24 -9.57
CA GLN A 155 0.64 7.90 -10.39
C GLN A 155 1.87 8.77 -10.12
N LYS A 156 1.71 9.91 -9.42
CA LYS A 156 2.80 10.86 -9.15
C LYS A 156 2.51 11.67 -7.89
N VAL A 157 3.56 12.13 -7.24
CA VAL A 157 3.39 13.16 -6.20
C VAL A 157 2.98 14.46 -6.87
N LEU A 158 1.88 15.06 -6.42
CA LEU A 158 1.44 16.38 -6.89
C LEU A 158 2.38 17.45 -6.32
N LEU A 159 2.58 18.54 -7.07
CA LEU A 159 3.36 19.67 -6.58
C LEU A 159 2.42 20.81 -6.25
N ILE A 160 2.56 21.36 -5.06
CA ILE A 160 1.88 22.57 -4.60
C ILE A 160 2.94 23.68 -4.57
N ARG A 161 2.60 24.82 -5.17
CA ARG A 161 3.40 26.06 -5.16
C ARG A 161 2.73 27.07 -4.25
#